data_AF-A0A2I2KP67-F1
#
_entry.id   AF-A0A2I2KP67-F1
#
_cell.length_a   1.000
_cell.length_b   1.000
_cell.length_c   1.000
_cell.angle_alpha   90.00
_cell.angle_beta   90.00
_cell.angle_gamma   90.00
#
_symmetry.space_group_name_H-M   'P 1'
#
loop_
_entity.id
_entity.type
_entity.pdbx_description
1 polymer ?
#
loop_
_entity_poly.entity_id
_entity_poly.type
_entity_poly.pdbx_seq_one_letter_code
_entity_poly.pdbx_strand_id
1 'polypeptide(L)'
;MRTMSHASRSRNALPGTARLDLDRAPSTQVQVNLLVLYGARLASCRDFYRNLGLVFEGERHGGGPEHYAAVLAGGTVLELYPAGAGTATGRTRIGLTVPLDSLRIALEPGDHVLRDPEDRVVDLHVTA
;
A
#
# COMPACT_ATOMS: atom_id res chain seq x y z
N MET A 1 -73.00 -5.69 -19.55
CA MET A 1 -72.40 -6.54 -18.51
C MET A 1 -70.97 -6.90 -18.92
N ARG A 2 -70.00 -6.02 -18.63
CA ARG A 2 -68.53 -6.22 -18.66
C ARG A 2 -67.83 -4.88 -18.42
N THR A 3 -67.15 -4.74 -17.29
CA THR A 3 -66.01 -3.84 -16.99
C THR A 3 -65.32 -4.46 -15.75
N MET A 4 -64.07 -4.94 -15.79
CA MET A 4 -62.78 -4.19 -15.71
C MET A 4 -62.78 -3.24 -14.51
N SER A 5 -61.77 -3.07 -13.64
CA SER A 5 -60.45 -3.66 -13.39
C SER A 5 -59.93 -2.99 -12.09
N HIS A 6 -59.01 -3.63 -11.38
CA HIS A 6 -58.32 -3.18 -10.16
C HIS A 6 -57.67 -1.79 -10.24
N ALA A 7 -57.56 -1.11 -9.09
CA ALA A 7 -56.36 -0.35 -8.73
C ALA A 7 -56.20 -0.25 -7.20
N SER A 8 -55.19 -0.96 -6.70
CA SER A 8 -54.64 -0.90 -5.35
C SER A 8 -53.91 0.43 -5.12
N ARG A 9 -54.13 1.09 -3.99
CA ARG A 9 -53.28 2.22 -3.54
C ARG A 9 -52.30 1.72 -2.48
N SER A 10 -51.05 1.60 -2.89
CA SER A 10 -49.87 1.46 -2.04
C SER A 10 -49.75 2.66 -1.11
N ARG A 11 -49.57 2.41 0.20
CA ARG A 11 -49.17 3.42 1.18
C ARG A 11 -47.64 3.51 1.14
N ASN A 12 -47.11 4.64 0.69
CA ASN A 12 -45.69 4.96 0.83
C ASN A 12 -45.33 5.01 2.32
N ALA A 13 -44.49 4.08 2.77
CA ALA A 13 -43.80 4.18 4.05
C ALA A 13 -42.66 5.20 3.92
N LEU A 14 -42.51 6.05 4.93
CA LEU A 14 -41.38 6.97 5.07
C LEU A 14 -40.08 6.16 5.16
N PRO A 15 -38.95 6.64 4.58
CA PRO A 15 -37.66 5.99 4.76
C PRO A 15 -37.31 6.01 6.25
N GLY A 16 -37.12 4.81 6.80
CA GLY A 16 -36.70 4.63 8.19
C GLY A 16 -35.43 5.41 8.46
N THR A 17 -35.46 6.20 9.52
CA THR A 17 -34.30 6.87 10.09
C THR A 17 -33.19 5.83 10.29
N ALA A 18 -32.12 5.93 9.50
CA ALA A 18 -30.90 5.18 9.77
C ALA A 18 -30.43 5.57 11.16
N ARG A 19 -30.60 4.68 12.15
CA ARG A 19 -29.94 4.80 13.44
C ARG A 19 -28.46 4.66 13.16
N LEU A 20 -27.72 5.77 13.27
CA LEU A 20 -26.27 5.72 13.34
C LEU A 20 -25.93 4.89 14.57
N ASP A 21 -25.41 3.69 14.33
CA ASP A 21 -25.00 2.75 15.36
C ASP A 21 -23.71 3.28 16.00
N LEU A 22 -23.88 4.20 16.96
CA LEU A 22 -22.83 4.92 17.67
C LEU A 22 -22.04 4.01 18.63
N ASP A 23 -22.48 2.75 18.81
CA ASP A 23 -21.89 1.77 19.73
C ASP A 23 -20.89 0.81 19.05
N ARG A 24 -20.75 0.86 17.70
CA ARG A 24 -19.68 0.12 17.03
C ARG A 24 -18.36 0.83 17.25
N ALA A 25 -17.49 0.23 18.07
CA ALA A 25 -16.10 0.68 18.21
C ALA A 25 -15.51 0.90 16.80
N PRO A 26 -14.92 2.07 16.52
CA PRO A 26 -14.41 2.36 15.19
C PRO A 26 -13.36 1.31 14.83
N SER A 27 -13.65 0.51 13.80
CA SER A 27 -12.67 -0.38 13.18
C SER A 27 -11.98 0.39 12.07
N THR A 28 -10.65 0.46 12.07
CA THR A 28 -9.89 1.06 10.97
C THR A 28 -10.14 0.26 9.69
N GLN A 29 -10.77 0.90 8.71
CA GLN A 29 -10.96 0.36 7.35
C GLN A 29 -9.93 0.92 6.35
N VAL A 30 -9.12 1.89 6.77
CA VAL A 30 -8.09 2.54 5.94
C VAL A 30 -6.90 1.60 5.75
N GLN A 31 -6.43 1.50 4.51
CA GLN A 31 -5.25 0.73 4.13
C GLN A 31 -4.25 1.63 3.40
N VAL A 32 -2.97 1.29 3.49
CA VAL A 32 -1.93 1.90 2.66
C VAL A 32 -1.96 1.20 1.30
N ASN A 33 -2.48 1.87 0.28
CA ASN A 33 -2.49 1.33 -1.09
C ASN A 33 -1.23 1.70 -1.88
N LEU A 34 -0.57 2.82 -1.55
CA LEU A 34 0.63 3.31 -2.22
C LEU A 34 1.58 3.94 -1.20
N LEU A 35 2.86 3.61 -1.31
CA LEU A 35 3.97 4.26 -0.62
C LEU A 35 5.01 4.68 -1.66
N VAL A 36 5.30 5.97 -1.74
CA VAL A 36 6.33 6.52 -2.65
C VAL A 36 7.51 7.02 -1.84
N LEU A 37 8.70 6.60 -2.22
CA LEU A 37 9.95 7.01 -1.60
C LEU A 37 10.79 7.75 -2.63
N TYR A 38 10.91 9.07 -2.43
CA TYR A 38 11.71 9.93 -3.28
C TYR A 38 13.19 9.81 -2.91
N GLY A 39 14.06 9.62 -3.89
CA GLY A 39 15.50 9.49 -3.66
C GLY A 39 16.33 9.97 -4.84
N ALA A 40 17.63 10.13 -4.59
CA ALA A 40 18.65 10.38 -5.60
C ALA A 40 19.34 9.08 -6.07
N ARG A 41 19.32 8.02 -5.25
CA ARG A 41 20.08 6.78 -5.44
C ARG A 41 19.21 5.59 -5.85
N LEU A 42 18.33 5.79 -6.83
CA LEU A 42 17.27 4.84 -7.18
C LEU A 42 17.75 3.42 -7.45
N ALA A 43 18.78 3.25 -8.28
CA ALA A 43 19.31 1.92 -8.60
C ALA A 43 19.83 1.21 -7.35
N SER A 44 20.58 1.92 -6.49
CA SER A 44 21.07 1.35 -5.24
C SER A 44 19.93 0.98 -4.29
N CYS A 45 18.92 1.85 -4.14
CA CYS A 45 17.73 1.54 -3.34
C CYS A 45 16.99 0.33 -3.89
N ARG A 46 16.77 0.27 -5.21
CA ARG A 46 16.13 -0.87 -5.86
C ARG A 46 16.88 -2.16 -5.52
N ASP A 47 18.20 -2.17 -5.69
CA ASP A 47 19.00 -3.38 -5.44
C ASP A 47 18.98 -3.77 -3.95
N PHE A 48 18.98 -2.79 -3.03
CA PHE A 48 18.75 -3.03 -1.60
C PHE A 48 17.40 -3.72 -1.33
N TYR A 49 16.29 -3.19 -1.83
CA TYR A 49 14.97 -3.78 -1.57
C TYR A 49 14.77 -5.11 -2.33
N ARG A 50 15.41 -5.29 -3.50
CA ARG A 50 15.43 -6.60 -4.20
C ARG A 50 16.14 -7.68 -3.41
N ASN A 51 17.17 -7.30 -2.65
CA ASN A 51 17.83 -8.22 -1.74
C ASN A 51 16.93 -8.66 -0.58
N LEU A 52 15.94 -7.85 -0.23
CA LEU A 52 14.88 -8.18 0.73
C LEU A 52 13.71 -8.97 0.11
N GLY A 53 13.82 -9.39 -1.15
CA GLY A 53 12.81 -10.19 -1.84
C GLY A 53 11.79 -9.42 -2.67
N LEU A 54 11.85 -8.08 -2.69
CA LEU A 54 10.92 -7.28 -3.49
C LEU A 54 11.21 -7.41 -5.00
N VAL A 55 10.15 -7.52 -5.80
CA VAL A 55 10.25 -7.58 -7.26
C VAL A 55 9.84 -6.22 -7.82
N PHE A 56 10.84 -5.50 -8.34
CA PHE A 56 10.62 -4.18 -8.96
C PHE A 56 10.57 -4.28 -10.47
N GLU A 57 9.60 -3.59 -11.06
CA GLU A 57 9.50 -3.29 -12.48
C GLU A 57 9.86 -1.81 -12.73
N GLY A 58 10.43 -1.53 -13.90
CA GLY A 58 10.71 -0.16 -14.32
C GLY A 58 9.48 0.45 -14.98
N GLU A 59 9.07 1.62 -14.53
CA GLU A 59 7.85 2.29 -14.97
C GLU A 59 8.11 3.73 -15.41
N ARG A 60 7.26 4.23 -16.31
CA ARG A 60 7.22 5.64 -16.71
C ARG A 60 5.80 6.02 -17.08
N HIS A 61 5.23 6.97 -16.35
CA HIS A 61 3.89 7.47 -16.62
C HIS A 61 3.95 8.76 -17.44
N GLY A 62 3.34 8.76 -18.63
CA GLY A 62 3.32 9.92 -19.51
C GLY A 62 4.72 10.49 -19.76
N GLY A 63 4.88 11.79 -19.53
CA GLY A 63 6.17 12.51 -19.59
C GLY A 63 6.92 12.58 -18.26
N GLY A 64 6.49 11.84 -17.23
CA GLY A 64 7.16 11.78 -15.94
C GLY A 64 8.50 11.03 -16.02
N PRO A 65 9.33 11.12 -14.97
CA PRO A 65 10.59 10.40 -14.91
C PRO A 65 10.39 8.88 -14.78
N GLU A 66 11.41 8.14 -15.22
CA GLU A 66 11.49 6.70 -14.98
C GLU A 66 11.66 6.42 -13.49
N HIS A 67 10.94 5.43 -12.99
CA HIS A 67 10.94 5.02 -11.58
C HIS A 67 10.79 3.50 -11.48
N TYR A 68 10.83 2.97 -10.26
CA TYR A 68 10.62 1.54 -10.01
C TYR A 68 9.40 1.32 -9.13
N ALA A 69 8.56 0.36 -9.47
CA ALA A 69 7.39 -0.04 -8.68
C ALA A 69 7.46 -1.52 -8.30
N ALA A 70 7.06 -1.86 -7.07
CA ALA A 70 6.89 -3.22 -6.60
C ALA A 70 5.52 -3.37 -5.95
N VAL A 71 4.73 -4.35 -6.40
CA VAL A 71 3.46 -4.71 -5.76
C VAL A 71 3.74 -5.69 -4.62
N LEU A 72 3.41 -5.29 -3.40
CA LEU A 72 3.57 -6.11 -2.20
C LEU A 72 2.41 -7.09 -2.03
N ALA A 73 2.60 -8.07 -1.13
CA ALA A 73 1.51 -8.90 -0.67
C ALA A 73 0.38 -8.02 -0.09
N GLY A 74 -0.86 -8.27 -0.51
CA GLY A 74 -2.02 -7.45 -0.13
C GLY A 74 -2.28 -6.24 -1.05
N GLY A 75 -1.45 -6.01 -2.06
CA GLY A 75 -1.72 -5.05 -3.14
C GLY A 75 -1.20 -3.64 -2.92
N THR A 76 -0.53 -3.36 -1.80
CA THR A 76 0.19 -2.08 -1.63
C THR A 76 1.28 -1.96 -2.68
N VAL A 77 1.35 -0.83 -3.36
CA VAL A 77 2.43 -0.51 -4.28
C VAL A 77 3.51 0.28 -3.54
N LEU A 78 4.76 -0.18 -3.63
CA LEU A 78 5.93 0.58 -3.19
C LEU A 78 6.66 1.11 -4.42
N GLU A 79 6.83 2.43 -4.49
CA GLU A 79 7.57 3.10 -5.55
C GLU A 79 8.87 3.72 -5.03
N LEU A 80 9.93 3.58 -5.83
CA LEU A 80 11.18 4.32 -5.71
C LEU A 80 11.21 5.37 -6.82
N TYR A 81 11.00 6.62 -6.44
CA TYR A 81 10.79 7.72 -7.38
C TYR A 81 11.96 8.70 -7.37
N PRO A 82 12.42 9.22 -8.51
CA PRO A 82 13.50 10.21 -8.50
C PRO A 82 13.02 11.52 -7.90
N ALA A 83 13.77 12.04 -6.94
CA ALA A 83 13.48 13.34 -6.34
C ALA A 83 13.65 14.51 -7.33
N GLY A 84 14.47 14.33 -8.38
CA GLY A 84 14.74 15.37 -9.37
C GLY A 84 15.35 16.63 -8.73
N ALA A 85 14.79 17.79 -9.07
CA ALA A 85 15.12 19.06 -8.41
C ALA A 85 14.40 19.26 -7.05
N GLY A 86 13.49 18.35 -6.69
CA GLY A 86 12.80 18.34 -5.41
C GLY A 86 13.63 17.68 -4.30
N THR A 87 13.06 17.63 -3.10
CA THR A 87 13.71 17.01 -1.94
C THR A 87 13.49 15.50 -1.95
N ALA A 88 14.55 14.74 -1.69
CA ALA A 88 14.42 13.33 -1.31
C ALA A 88 13.54 13.19 -0.07
N THR A 89 12.92 12.01 0.08
CA THR A 89 12.21 11.66 1.30
C THR A 89 13.18 11.77 2.47
N GLY A 90 12.85 12.62 3.45
CA GLY A 90 13.66 12.80 4.65
C GLY A 90 13.58 11.60 5.60
N ARG A 91 13.76 11.84 6.90
CA ARG A 91 13.72 10.79 7.94
C ARG A 91 12.42 9.98 7.85
N THR A 92 12.55 8.73 7.41
CA THR A 92 11.45 7.78 7.26
C THR A 92 11.88 6.44 7.82
N ARG A 93 10.95 5.76 8.50
CA ARG A 93 11.13 4.41 9.03
C ARG A 93 10.02 3.53 8.46
N ILE A 94 10.39 2.38 7.91
CA ILE A 94 9.48 1.50 7.17
C ILE A 94 9.56 0.12 7.79
N GLY A 95 8.41 -0.44 8.16
CA GLY A 95 8.29 -1.84 8.59
C GLY A 95 7.94 -2.74 7.43
N LEU A 96 8.68 -3.84 7.25
CA LEU A 96 8.40 -4.88 6.28
C LEU A 96 8.40 -6.24 6.97
N THR A 97 7.46 -7.09 6.59
CA THR A 97 7.48 -8.51 6.93
C THR A 97 7.83 -9.30 5.68
N VAL A 98 8.87 -10.13 5.76
CA VAL A 98 9.39 -10.88 4.61
C VAL A 98 9.59 -12.35 4.98
N PRO A 99 9.17 -13.29 4.11
CA PRO A 99 9.54 -14.69 4.25
C PRO A 99 11.05 -14.91 4.07
N LEU A 100 11.64 -15.80 4.87
CA LEU A 100 13.05 -16.16 4.77
C LEU A 100 13.43 -16.64 3.35
N ASP A 101 12.56 -17.41 2.70
CA ASP A 101 12.77 -17.95 1.35
C ASP A 101 12.75 -16.89 0.23
N SER A 102 12.24 -15.69 0.52
CA SER A 102 12.23 -14.56 -0.40
C SER A 102 13.55 -13.76 -0.39
N LEU A 103 14.34 -13.89 0.67
CA LEU A 103 15.57 -13.13 0.85
C LEU A 103 16.67 -13.58 -0.11
N ARG A 104 17.46 -12.61 -0.59
CA ARG A 104 18.68 -12.86 -1.39
C ARG A 104 19.95 -12.55 -0.60
N ILE A 105 19.79 -12.28 0.69
CA ILE A 105 20.85 -12.04 1.66
C ILE A 105 20.67 -13.01 2.83
N ALA A 106 21.76 -13.35 3.50
CA ALA A 106 21.71 -14.20 4.68
C ALA A 106 21.21 -13.38 5.88
N LEU A 107 20.02 -13.70 6.38
CA LEU A 107 19.47 -13.24 7.65
C LEU A 107 18.79 -14.42 8.35
N GLU A 108 18.86 -14.44 9.68
CA GLU A 108 18.09 -15.39 10.49
C GLU A 108 16.64 -14.92 10.66
N PRO A 109 15.67 -15.82 10.91
CA PRO A 109 14.33 -15.43 11.34
C PRO A 109 14.35 -14.49 12.56
N GLY A 110 13.42 -13.54 12.60
CA GLY A 110 13.30 -12.54 13.67
C GLY A 110 13.37 -11.09 13.19
N ASP A 111 13.56 -10.18 14.14
CA ASP A 111 13.55 -8.74 13.90
C ASP A 111 14.94 -8.19 13.62
N HIS A 112 15.07 -7.40 12.55
CA HIS A 112 16.31 -6.73 12.14
C HIS A 112 16.05 -5.25 11.90
N VAL A 113 17.07 -4.41 12.11
CA VAL A 113 17.03 -2.99 11.74
C VAL A 113 18.12 -2.73 10.73
N LEU A 114 17.71 -2.39 9.51
CA LEU A 114 18.58 -2.07 8.40
C LEU A 114 18.50 -0.58 8.04
N ARG A 115 19.45 -0.13 7.23
CA ARG A 115 19.42 1.19 6.59
C ARG A 115 19.56 1.02 5.10
N ASP A 116 18.66 1.66 4.36
CA ASP A 116 18.77 1.67 2.91
C ASP A 116 19.82 2.70 2.43
N PRO A 117 20.14 2.76 1.13
CA PRO A 117 21.17 3.66 0.61
C PRO A 117 20.90 5.17 0.77
N GLU A 118 19.69 5.56 1.16
CA GLU A 118 19.30 6.95 1.49
C GLU A 118 19.23 7.17 3.01
N ASP A 119 19.78 6.25 3.80
CA ASP A 119 19.80 6.27 5.27
C ASP A 119 18.41 6.16 5.94
N ARG A 120 17.39 5.72 5.19
CA ARG A 120 16.07 5.42 5.75
C ARG A 120 16.13 4.14 6.56
N VAL A 121 15.46 4.14 7.72
CA VAL A 121 15.44 2.97 8.60
C VAL A 121 14.42 1.96 8.08
N VAL A 122 14.83 0.70 8.00
CA VAL A 122 13.96 -0.41 7.62
C VAL A 122 13.91 -1.41 8.77
N ASP A 123 12.76 -1.50 9.43
CA ASP A 123 12.46 -2.59 10.36
C ASP A 123 12.02 -3.79 9.54
N LEU A 124 12.73 -4.89 9.69
CA LEU A 124 12.49 -6.11 8.94
C LEU A 124 12.13 -7.23 9.90
N HIS A 125 10.91 -7.74 9.79
CA HIS A 125 10.50 -8.98 10.44
C HIS A 125 10.64 -10.13 9.45
N VAL A 126 11.63 -11.00 9.67
CA VAL A 126 11.88 -12.19 8.84
C VAL A 126 11.10 -13.37 9.42
N THR A 127 10.13 -13.87 8.67
CA THR A 127 9.35 -15.07 9.07
C THR A 127 10.07 -16.32 8.61
N ALA A 128 10.03 -17.35 9.45
CA ALA A 128 10.56 -18.68 9.13
C ALA A 128 9.77 -19.38 8.00
#